data_AF-A0AAJ1E4Q3-F1
#
_entry.id   AF-A0AAJ1E4Q3-F1
#
_cell.length_a   1.000
_cell.length_b   1.000
_cell.length_c   1.000
_cell.angle_alpha   90.00
_cell.angle_beta   90.00
_cell.angle_gamma   90.00
#
_symmetry.space_group_name_H-M   'P 1'
#
loop_
_entity.id
_entity.type
_entity.pdbx_description
1 polymer ?
#
loop_
_entity_poly.entity_id
_entity_poly.type
_entity_poly.pdbx_seq_one_letter_code
_entity_poly.pdbx_strand_id
1 'polypeptide(L)' 'EAVNTGSSDQTPPAAPTVDQNNESGISGTGEPGSTVVVELPDGSTVTTVIDEDGNWSFVPNPIPEGEQGSITVID' A
#
# COMPACT_ATOMS: atom_id res chain seq x y z
N GLU A 1 20.02 -31.28 -16.31
CA GLU A 1 20.55 -30.25 -15.40
C GLU A 1 19.37 -29.57 -14.71
N ALA A 2 19.46 -29.29 -13.41
CA ALA A 2 18.41 -28.65 -12.63
C ALA A 2 18.59 -27.14 -12.65
N VAL A 3 17.52 -26.38 -12.96
CA VAL A 3 17.37 -24.98 -12.58
C VAL A 3 16.00 -24.82 -11.90
N ASN A 4 16.01 -24.94 -10.57
CA ASN A 4 14.98 -24.36 -9.73
C ASN A 4 15.41 -22.91 -9.50
N THR A 5 14.80 -21.95 -10.19
CA THR A 5 14.97 -20.53 -9.91
C THR A 5 13.63 -19.93 -9.58
N GLY A 6 13.37 -19.89 -8.26
CA GLY A 6 12.40 -19.02 -7.59
C GLY A 6 10.96 -19.30 -7.97
N SER A 7 10.21 -19.89 -7.05
CA SER A 7 8.81 -19.50 -6.90
C SER A 7 8.80 -17.98 -6.85
N SER A 8 8.47 -17.30 -7.95
CA SER A 8 7.89 -15.96 -7.84
C SER A 8 6.76 -16.17 -6.87
N ASP A 9 6.83 -15.54 -5.70
CA ASP A 9 5.76 -15.57 -4.73
C ASP A 9 4.47 -15.21 -5.48
N GLN A 10 3.65 -16.22 -5.77
CA GLN A 10 2.46 -16.12 -6.64
C GLN A 10 1.22 -15.76 -5.82
N THR A 11 1.40 -15.61 -4.52
CA THR A 11 0.42 -15.00 -3.64
C THR A 11 0.64 -13.50 -3.72
N PRO A 12 -0.13 -12.75 -4.55
CA PRO A 12 -0.12 -11.31 -4.41
C PRO A 12 -0.39 -11.00 -2.93
N PRO A 13 0.39 -10.09 -2.32
CA PRO A 13 0.14 -9.69 -0.94
C PRO A 13 -1.32 -9.27 -0.81
N ALA A 14 -1.91 -9.51 0.36
CA ALA A 14 -3.30 -9.15 0.57
C ALA A 14 -3.50 -7.66 0.22
N ALA A 15 -4.50 -7.37 -0.60
CA ALA A 15 -4.78 -6.00 -0.99
C ALA A 15 -4.97 -5.15 0.27
N PRO A 16 -4.31 -4.00 0.38
CA PRO A 16 -4.51 -3.11 1.51
C PRO A 16 -5.96 -2.67 1.51
N THR A 17 -6.53 -2.54 2.69
CA THR A 17 -7.85 -1.93 2.87
C THR A 17 -7.66 -0.47 3.26
N VAL A 18 -8.59 0.39 2.86
CA VAL A 18 -8.62 1.80 3.25
C VAL A 18 -9.80 1.98 4.19
N ASP A 19 -9.52 2.22 5.46
CA ASP A 19 -10.54 2.48 6.48
C ASP A 19 -10.92 3.95 6.52
N GLN A 20 -9.95 4.85 6.30
CA GLN A 20 -10.17 6.29 6.32
C GLN A 20 -9.46 6.93 5.13
N ASN A 21 -10.15 7.82 4.43
CA ASN A 21 -9.58 8.69 3.41
C ASN A 21 -10.31 10.03 3.49
N ASN A 22 -9.71 10.99 4.22
CA ASN A 22 -10.26 12.32 4.43
C ASN A 22 -9.16 13.38 4.35
N GLU A 23 -9.50 14.66 4.45
CA GLU A 23 -8.52 15.77 4.42
C GLU A 23 -7.44 15.66 5.51
N SER A 24 -7.74 15.00 6.63
CA SER A 24 -6.80 14.82 7.74
C SER A 24 -5.75 13.73 7.45
N GLY A 25 -6.01 12.82 6.52
CA GLY A 25 -5.14 11.70 6.24
C GLY A 25 -5.86 10.52 5.58
N ILE A 26 -5.05 9.57 5.14
CA ILE A 26 -5.51 8.25 4.71
C ILE A 26 -4.95 7.21 5.67
N SER A 27 -5.76 6.25 6.08
CA SER A 27 -5.34 5.12 6.89
C SER A 27 -6.03 3.85 6.45
N GLY A 28 -5.42 2.74 6.78
CA GLY A 28 -5.92 1.45 6.38
C GLY A 28 -5.19 0.32 7.07
N THR A 29 -5.53 -0.89 6.66
CA THR A 29 -4.85 -2.09 7.09
C THR A 29 -4.26 -2.85 5.91
N GLY A 30 -3.28 -3.69 6.18
CA GLY A 30 -2.63 -4.52 5.18
C GLY A 30 -1.77 -5.57 5.84
N GLU A 31 -0.93 -6.21 5.03
CA GLU A 31 -0.04 -7.25 5.49
C GLU A 31 1.15 -6.65 6.30
N PRO A 32 1.33 -7.04 7.58
CA PRO A 32 2.35 -6.45 8.45
C PRO A 32 3.76 -6.76 7.95
N GLY A 33 4.62 -5.74 7.93
CA GLY A 33 5.98 -5.84 7.39
C GLY A 33 6.07 -5.58 5.88
N SER A 34 4.95 -5.53 5.16
CA SER A 34 4.93 -5.14 3.75
C SER A 34 4.94 -3.61 3.59
N THR A 35 5.24 -3.15 2.37
CA THR A 35 5.27 -1.73 2.02
C THR A 35 4.02 -1.36 1.21
N VAL A 36 3.24 -0.40 1.71
CA VAL A 36 2.14 0.22 0.98
C VAL A 36 2.70 1.27 0.04
N VAL A 37 2.36 1.15 -1.23
CA VAL A 37 2.64 2.11 -2.30
C VAL A 37 1.31 2.72 -2.71
N VAL A 38 1.16 4.03 -2.50
CA VAL A 38 0.01 4.81 -2.95
C VAL A 38 0.45 5.62 -4.16
N GLU A 39 -0.13 5.33 -5.31
CA GLU A 39 0.00 6.12 -6.53
C GLU A 39 -1.09 7.20 -6.54
N LEU A 40 -0.64 8.45 -6.67
CA LEU A 40 -1.47 9.63 -6.71
C LEU A 40 -1.97 9.89 -8.13
N PRO A 41 -3.13 10.55 -8.27
CA PRO A 41 -3.68 10.96 -9.57
C PRO A 41 -2.73 11.85 -10.39
N ASP A 42 -1.83 12.56 -9.72
CA ASP A 42 -0.82 13.43 -10.33
C ASP A 42 0.37 12.64 -10.94
N GLY A 43 0.43 11.33 -10.70
CA GLY A 43 1.53 10.45 -11.11
C GLY A 43 2.68 10.37 -10.09
N SER A 44 2.56 11.07 -8.96
CA SER A 44 3.46 10.92 -7.82
C SER A 44 3.15 9.64 -7.04
N THR A 45 4.16 9.00 -6.47
CA THR A 45 3.97 7.82 -5.61
C THR A 45 4.51 8.11 -4.22
N VAL A 46 3.76 7.68 -3.21
CA VAL A 46 4.19 7.73 -1.81
C VAL A 46 4.19 6.32 -1.24
N THR A 47 5.12 6.05 -0.33
CA THR A 47 5.25 4.73 0.27
C THR A 47 5.27 4.82 1.79
N THR A 48 4.67 3.83 2.45
CA THR A 48 4.76 3.63 3.90
C THR A 48 4.91 2.17 4.20
N VAL A 49 5.58 1.86 5.31
CA VAL A 49 5.66 0.49 5.82
C VAL A 49 4.41 0.24 6.66
N ILE A 50 3.86 -0.97 6.57
CA ILE A 50 2.79 -1.43 7.43
C ILE A 50 3.41 -1.92 8.74
N ASP A 51 2.92 -1.38 9.85
CA ASP A 51 3.36 -1.76 11.19
C ASP A 51 3.06 -3.25 11.48
N GLU A 52 3.67 -3.82 12.53
CA GLU A 52 3.46 -5.24 12.91
C GLU A 52 1.99 -5.59 13.22
N ASP A 53 1.18 -4.59 13.61
CA ASP A 53 -0.26 -4.73 13.81
C ASP A 53 -1.07 -4.76 12.50
N GLY A 54 -0.42 -4.61 11.34
CA GLY A 54 -1.08 -4.57 10.03
C GLY A 54 -1.74 -3.22 9.73
N ASN A 55 -1.35 -2.15 10.43
CA ASN A 55 -1.92 -0.81 10.24
C ASN A 55 -0.95 0.10 9.48
N TRP A 56 -1.49 1.01 8.68
CA TRP A 56 -0.72 2.05 8.01
C TRP A 56 -1.51 3.35 7.93
N SER A 57 -0.80 4.47 7.89
CA SER A 57 -1.43 5.79 7.71
C SER A 57 -0.49 6.79 7.05
N PHE A 58 -1.07 7.70 6.28
CA PHE A 58 -0.39 8.88 5.74
C PHE A 58 -1.13 10.13 6.23
N VAL A 59 -0.36 11.03 6.84
CA VAL A 59 -0.82 12.32 7.34
C VAL A 59 0.20 13.38 6.92
N PRO A 60 -0.18 14.41 6.15
CA PRO A 60 -1.52 14.67 5.60
C PRO A 60 -1.92 13.71 4.48
N ASN A 61 -3.18 13.74 4.04
CA ASN A 61 -3.66 12.89 2.94
C ASN A 61 -2.88 13.23 1.66
N PRO A 62 -2.17 12.26 1.07
CA PRO A 62 -1.43 12.50 -0.15
C PRO A 62 -2.37 12.57 -1.37
N ILE A 63 -3.60 12.04 -1.27
CA ILE A 63 -4.60 12.08 -2.34
C ILE A 63 -5.43 13.38 -2.22
N PRO A 64 -5.52 14.19 -3.29
CA PRO A 64 -6.36 15.38 -3.31
C PRO A 64 -7.85 15.04 -3.27
N GLU A 65 -8.66 15.94 -2.71
CA GLU A 65 -10.10 15.75 -2.57
C GLU A 65 -10.80 15.61 -3.93
N GLY A 66 -11.52 14.51 -4.12
CA GLY A 66 -12.25 14.22 -5.35
C GLY A 66 -11.48 13.33 -6.34
N GLU A 67 -10.20 13.08 -6.08
CA GLU A 67 -9.41 12.11 -6.85
C GLU A 67 -9.34 10.74 -6.17
N GLN A 68 -8.99 9.74 -6.98
CA GLN A 68 -8.74 8.37 -6.54
C GLN A 68 -7.25 8.07 -6.74
N GLY A 69 -6.60 7.55 -5.69
CA GLY A 69 -5.28 6.96 -5.77
C GLY A 69 -5.36 5.44 -5.92
N SER A 70 -4.31 4.82 -6.44
CA SER A 70 -4.17 3.37 -6.49
C SER A 70 -3.25 2.91 -5.37
N ILE A 71 -3.68 1.91 -4.59
CA ILE A 71 -2.91 1.43 -3.44
C ILE A 71 -2.50 0.01 -3.73
N THR A 72 -1.19 -0.22 -3.72
CA THR A 72 -0.57 -1.52 -3.95
C THR A 72 0.32 -1.83 -2.77
N VAL A 73 0.22 -3.04 -2.22
CA VAL A 73 1.18 -3.53 -1.23
C VAL A 73 2.24 -4.35 -1.95
N ILE A 74 3.49 -4.20 -1.53
CA ILE A 74 4.62 -5.01 -1.96
C ILE A 74 5.25 -5.67 -0.74
N ASP A 75 5.54 -6.98 -0.83
CA ASP A 75 6.38 -7.73 0.12
C ASP A 75 7.87 -7.53 -0.20
#